data_AF-A0A238WH74-F1
#
_entry.id   AF-A0A238WH74-F1
#
_cell.length_a   1.000
_cell.length_b   1.000
_cell.length_c   1.000
_cell.angle_alpha   90.00
_cell.angle_beta   90.00
_cell.angle_gamma   90.00
#
_symmetry.space_group_name_H-M   'P 1'
#
loop_
_entity.id
_entity.type
_entity.pdbx_description
1 polymer ?
#
loop_
_entity_poly.entity_id
_entity_poly.type
_entity_poly.pdbx_seq_one_letter_code
_entity_poly.pdbx_strand_id
1 'polypeptide(L)'
;RSLNNIIEWRGKPRTIRVDNGPEYISHALLEWAEKHGIALAHIQPGQPQQNACIERYNRKVRHEWLDQYIINSIKETQHFATQWLWTYNNPSHGLHANHCRAADRPNMGIGGITPARN
;
A
#
# COMPACT_ATOMS: atom_id res chain seq x y z
N ARG A 1 -17.19 -2.31 -6.45
CA ARG A 1 -17.30 -0.87 -6.82
C ARG A 1 -15.95 -0.16 -6.74
N SER A 2 -15.31 -0.06 -5.56
CA SER A 2 -14.05 0.71 -5.41
C SER A 2 -12.89 0.21 -6.27
N LEU A 3 -12.70 -1.11 -6.40
CA LEU A 3 -11.62 -1.67 -7.22
C LEU A 3 -11.79 -1.38 -8.73
N ASN A 4 -13.03 -1.30 -9.22
CA ASN A 4 -13.29 -0.91 -10.61
C ASN A 4 -12.86 0.54 -10.85
N ASN A 5 -13.27 1.45 -9.96
CA ASN A 5 -12.91 2.87 -10.07
C ASN A 5 -11.38 3.07 -10.04
N ILE A 6 -10.67 2.28 -9.23
CA ILE A 6 -9.20 2.33 -9.15
C ILE A 6 -8.57 1.85 -10.47
N ILE A 7 -9.08 0.76 -11.06
CA ILE A 7 -8.60 0.27 -12.36
C ILE A 7 -8.86 1.28 -13.47
N GLU A 8 -10.03 1.93 -13.47
CA GLU A 8 -10.36 2.97 -14.45
C GLU A 8 -9.40 4.16 -14.35
N TRP A 9 -9.04 4.56 -13.13
CA TRP A 9 -8.20 5.74 -12.91
C TRP A 9 -6.68 5.47 -13.02
N ARG A 10 -6.21 4.31 -12.55
CA ARG A 10 -4.76 3.95 -12.47
C ARG A 10 -4.32 2.93 -13.52
N GLY A 11 -5.26 2.30 -14.21
CA GLY A 11 -5.01 1.15 -15.06
C GLY A 11 -5.09 -0.17 -14.30
N LYS A 12 -5.27 -1.25 -15.06
CA LYS A 12 -5.43 -2.60 -14.53
C LYS A 12 -4.06 -3.24 -14.22
N PRO A 13 -3.79 -3.69 -12.98
CA PRO A 13 -2.57 -4.41 -12.67
C PRO A 13 -2.61 -5.84 -13.20
N ARG A 14 -1.44 -6.46 -13.39
CA ARG A 14 -1.34 -7.90 -13.68
C ARG A 14 -1.54 -8.78 -12.44
N THR A 15 -1.14 -8.26 -11.28
CA THR A 15 -1.14 -9.01 -10.01
C THR A 15 -1.41 -8.05 -8.85
N ILE A 16 -2.21 -8.50 -7.88
CA ILE A 16 -2.43 -7.83 -6.60
C ILE A 16 -1.90 -8.74 -5.49
N ARG A 17 -1.02 -8.21 -4.65
CA ARG A 17 -0.57 -8.91 -3.44
C ARG A 17 -1.58 -8.69 -2.32
N VAL A 18 -2.01 -9.77 -1.68
CA VAL A 18 -2.97 -9.79 -0.58
C VAL A 18 -2.34 -10.48 0.63
N ASP A 19 -2.70 -10.05 1.83
CA ASP A 19 -2.32 -10.78 3.04
C ASP A 19 -3.18 -12.06 3.16
N ASN A 20 -2.96 -12.83 4.23
CA ASN A 20 -3.72 -14.05 4.52
C ASN A 20 -4.91 -13.77 5.46
N GLY A 21 -5.35 -12.52 5.58
CA GLY A 21 -6.52 -12.15 6.36
C GLY A 21 -7.79 -12.74 5.74
N PRO A 22 -8.74 -13.22 6.57
CA PRO A 22 -9.99 -13.79 6.07
C PRO A 22 -10.80 -12.80 5.22
N GLU A 23 -10.62 -11.50 5.41
CA GLU A 23 -11.25 -10.44 4.63
C GLU A 23 -10.83 -10.48 3.14
N TYR A 24 -9.62 -10.98 2.85
CA TYR A 24 -9.05 -11.05 1.50
C TYR A 24 -9.04 -12.47 0.91
N ILE A 25 -9.62 -13.43 1.64
CA ILE A 25 -9.89 -14.80 1.16
C ILE A 25 -11.35 -14.93 0.69
N SER A 26 -12.10 -13.82 0.64
CA SER A 26 -13.50 -13.85 0.22
C SER A 26 -13.66 -14.31 -1.23
N HIS A 27 -14.65 -15.17 -1.47
CA HIS A 27 -15.00 -15.67 -2.80
C HIS A 27 -15.27 -14.53 -3.80
N ALA A 28 -15.90 -13.45 -3.32
CA ALA A 28 -16.19 -12.28 -4.13
C ALA A 28 -14.93 -11.56 -4.67
N LEU A 29 -13.82 -11.54 -3.90
CA LEU A 29 -12.57 -10.95 -4.37
C LEU A 29 -11.91 -11.83 -5.44
N LEU A 30 -11.97 -13.15 -5.26
CA LEU A 30 -11.46 -14.13 -6.22
C LEU A 30 -12.21 -14.03 -7.56
N GLU A 31 -13.55 -14.10 -7.53
CA GLU A 31 -14.38 -13.96 -8.74
C GLU A 31 -14.15 -12.62 -9.43
N TRP A 32 -14.04 -11.55 -8.66
CA TRP A 32 -13.76 -10.22 -9.22
C TRP A 32 -12.39 -10.16 -9.90
N ALA A 33 -11.34 -10.72 -9.28
CA ALA A 33 -10.00 -10.72 -9.83
C ALA A 33 -9.91 -11.59 -11.10
N GLU A 34 -10.54 -12.76 -11.07
CA GLU A 34 -10.65 -13.67 -12.22
C GLU A 34 -11.34 -13.00 -13.41
N LYS A 35 -12.50 -12.36 -13.18
CA LYS A 35 -13.23 -11.61 -14.22
C LYS A 35 -12.38 -10.53 -14.89
N HIS A 36 -11.45 -9.93 -14.15
CA HIS A 36 -10.55 -8.90 -14.67
C HIS A 36 -9.21 -9.47 -15.16
N GLY A 37 -8.95 -10.77 -15.03
CA GLY A 37 -7.68 -11.39 -15.40
C GLY A 37 -6.51 -10.89 -14.54
N ILE A 38 -6.76 -10.66 -13.25
CA ILE A 38 -5.79 -10.18 -12.27
C ILE A 38 -5.42 -11.36 -11.35
N ALA A 39 -4.12 -11.66 -11.23
CA ALA A 39 -3.68 -12.69 -10.30
C ALA A 39 -3.69 -12.16 -8.85
N LEU A 40 -4.24 -12.93 -7.91
CA LEU A 40 -4.08 -12.65 -6.48
C LEU A 40 -2.87 -13.43 -5.95
N ALA A 41 -1.92 -12.72 -5.35
CA ALA A 41 -0.72 -13.28 -4.77
C ALA A 41 -0.77 -13.16 -3.25
N HIS A 42 -1.09 -14.23 -2.56
CA HIS A 42 -1.08 -14.29 -1.09
C HIS A 42 0.35 -14.20 -0.54
N ILE A 43 0.50 -13.55 0.62
CA ILE A 43 1.79 -13.55 1.33
C ILE A 43 2.17 -14.97 1.76
N GLN A 44 3.45 -15.31 1.65
CA GLN A 44 3.95 -16.60 2.10
C GLN A 44 3.91 -16.67 3.63
N PRO A 45 3.42 -17.78 4.22
CA PRO A 45 3.52 -18.01 5.66
C PRO A 45 4.98 -17.84 6.14
N GLY A 46 5.19 -17.10 7.22
CA GLY A 46 6.53 -16.82 7.75
C GLY A 46 7.33 -15.75 7.00
N GLN A 47 6.75 -15.06 6.01
CA GLN A 47 7.42 -13.96 5.29
C GLN A 47 6.73 -12.59 5.50
N PRO A 48 6.78 -12.01 6.71
CA PRO A 48 6.15 -10.71 7.00
C PRO A 48 6.71 -9.57 6.13
N GLN A 49 7.93 -9.71 5.63
CA GLN A 49 8.56 -8.71 4.76
C GLN A 49 7.77 -8.45 3.46
N GLN A 50 7.01 -9.43 2.97
CA GLN A 50 6.16 -9.27 1.78
C GLN A 50 5.02 -8.28 1.99
N ASN A 51 4.62 -8.03 3.25
CA ASN A 51 3.57 -7.09 3.63
C ASN A 51 4.12 -5.75 4.15
N ALA A 52 5.44 -5.63 4.31
CA ALA A 52 6.06 -4.50 5.01
C ALA A 52 5.77 -3.11 4.39
N CYS A 53 5.57 -3.03 3.07
CA CYS A 53 5.22 -1.76 2.44
C CYS A 53 3.82 -1.29 2.84
N ILE A 54 2.80 -2.15 2.75
CA ILE A 54 1.43 -1.76 3.11
C ILE A 54 1.30 -1.49 4.61
N GLU A 55 2.02 -2.25 5.44
CA GLU A 55 2.08 -1.98 6.89
C GLU A 55 2.70 -0.62 7.19
N ARG A 56 3.80 -0.26 6.52
CA ARG A 56 4.43 1.05 6.65
C ARG A 56 3.50 2.17 6.17
N TYR A 57 2.81 1.96 5.05
CA TYR A 57 1.82 2.90 4.53
C TYR A 57 0.68 3.11 5.54
N ASN A 58 0.10 2.04 6.08
CA ASN A 58 -0.97 2.10 7.07
C ASN A 58 -0.54 2.82 8.35
N ARG A 59 0.71 2.60 8.80
CA ARG A 59 1.28 3.35 9.93
C ARG A 59 1.38 4.84 9.65
N LYS A 60 1.80 5.25 8.45
CA LYS A 60 1.84 6.66 8.04
C LYS A 60 0.44 7.27 8.00
N VAL A 61 -0.52 6.58 7.36
CA VAL A 61 -1.93 7.00 7.33
C VAL A 61 -2.46 7.24 8.74
N ARG A 62 -2.16 6.35 9.70
CA ARG A 62 -2.58 6.52 11.09
C ARG A 62 -1.96 7.77 11.72
N HIS A 63 -0.64 7.88 11.75
CA HIS A 63 0.02 8.94 12.52
C HIS A 63 0.00 10.31 11.84
N GLU A 64 0.08 10.36 10.52
CA GLU A 64 0.16 11.62 9.76
C GLU A 64 -1.22 12.16 9.40
N TRP A 65 -2.27 11.32 9.44
CA TRP A 65 -3.64 11.74 9.13
C TRP A 65 -4.63 11.40 10.24
N LEU A 66 -4.91 10.14 10.52
CA LEU A 66 -6.03 9.78 11.40
C LEU A 66 -5.87 10.30 12.84
N ASP A 67 -4.66 10.28 13.37
CA ASP A 67 -4.36 10.73 14.74
C ASP A 67 -4.40 12.27 14.88
N GLN A 68 -4.45 13.02 13.76
CA GLN A 68 -4.40 14.48 13.76
C GLN A 68 -5.77 15.16 13.86
N TYR A 69 -6.86 14.43 13.66
CA TYR A 69 -8.20 15.01 13.56
C TYR A 69 -9.22 14.26 14.41
N ILE A 70 -10.06 15.02 15.13
CA ILE A 70 -11.34 14.50 15.64
C ILE A 70 -12.35 14.65 14.51
N ILE A 71 -12.83 13.52 13.97
CA ILE A 71 -13.72 13.50 12.81
C ILE A 71 -15.16 13.30 13.26
N ASN A 72 -16.06 14.21 12.87
CA ASN A 72 -17.46 14.20 13.32
C ASN A 72 -18.43 13.80 12.19
N SER A 73 -17.95 13.68 10.95
CA SER A 73 -18.78 13.27 9.82
C SER A 73 -17.99 12.56 8.71
N ILE A 74 -18.70 11.76 7.90
CA ILE A 74 -18.13 11.10 6.71
C ILE A 74 -17.58 12.15 5.72
N LYS A 75 -18.24 13.32 5.61
CA LYS A 75 -17.82 14.40 4.72
C LYS A 75 -16.46 14.97 5.14
N GLU A 76 -16.26 15.16 6.44
CA GLU A 76 -14.95 15.57 6.99
C GLU A 76 -13.89 14.49 6.76
N THR A 77 -14.21 13.21 7.00
CA THR A 77 -13.29 12.11 6.69
C THR A 77 -12.83 12.16 5.24
N GLN A 78 -13.76 12.30 4.29
CA GLN A 78 -13.45 12.33 2.85
C GLN A 78 -12.62 13.56 2.47
N HIS A 79 -12.92 14.71 3.06
CA HIS A 79 -12.16 15.95 2.83
C HIS A 79 -10.71 15.79 3.28
N PHE A 80 -10.48 15.39 4.53
CA PHE A 80 -9.13 15.22 5.08
C PHE A 80 -8.36 14.09 4.38
N ALA A 81 -9.04 12.98 4.04
CA ALA A 81 -8.44 11.90 3.25
C ALA A 81 -7.91 12.41 1.91
N THR A 82 -8.70 13.21 1.21
CA THR A 82 -8.36 13.75 -0.11
C THR A 82 -7.16 14.69 -0.02
N GLN A 83 -7.15 15.59 0.97
CA GLN A 83 -6.02 16.51 1.21
C GLN A 83 -4.74 15.74 1.53
N TRP A 84 -4.80 14.79 2.46
CA TRP A 84 -3.62 14.00 2.83
C TRP A 84 -3.10 13.15 1.66
N LEU A 85 -4.00 12.50 0.91
CA LEU A 85 -3.62 11.72 -0.28
C LEU A 85 -2.96 12.59 -1.36
N TRP A 86 -3.41 13.83 -1.53
CA TRP A 86 -2.78 14.77 -2.46
C TRP A 86 -1.35 15.08 -2.02
N THR A 87 -1.14 15.43 -0.75
CA THR A 87 0.19 15.72 -0.20
C THR A 87 1.11 14.50 -0.29
N TYR A 88 0.63 13.32 0.09
CA TYR A 88 1.40 12.07 0.04
C TYR A 88 1.87 11.73 -1.39
N ASN A 89 0.98 11.86 -2.37
CA ASN A 89 1.29 11.49 -3.76
C ASN A 89 2.05 12.60 -4.54
N ASN A 90 2.03 13.85 -4.07
CA ASN A 90 2.65 15.00 -4.75
C ASN A 90 3.69 15.69 -3.84
N PRO A 91 4.89 15.10 -3.69
CA PRO A 91 5.89 15.52 -2.70
C PRO A 91 6.55 16.88 -2.96
N SER A 92 6.24 17.57 -4.07
CA SER A 92 6.73 18.92 -4.38
C SER A 92 6.26 19.99 -3.38
N HIS A 93 5.36 19.65 -2.45
CA HIS A 93 4.82 20.55 -1.42
C HIS A 93 5.35 20.30 0.00
N GLY A 94 6.42 19.52 0.15
CA GLY A 94 7.14 19.40 1.42
C GLY A 94 6.64 18.26 2.29
N LEU A 95 7.62 17.43 2.66
CA LEU A 95 7.57 16.29 3.60
C LEU A 95 7.01 14.98 3.02
N HIS A 96 7.95 14.01 2.95
CA HIS A 96 7.79 12.57 2.71
C HIS A 96 7.63 12.08 1.26
N ALA A 97 8.76 11.81 0.64
CA ALA A 97 8.85 10.96 -0.55
C ALA A 97 8.21 9.57 -0.32
N ASN A 98 7.53 9.08 -1.35
CA ASN A 98 6.95 7.73 -1.49
C ASN A 98 7.94 6.64 -1.05
N HIS A 99 7.84 6.20 0.21
CA HIS A 99 8.79 5.27 0.82
C HIS A 99 8.57 3.79 0.43
N CYS A 100 7.54 3.51 -0.38
CA CYS A 100 7.23 2.17 -0.86
C CYS A 100 7.93 1.79 -2.18
N ARG A 101 8.91 2.57 -2.66
CA ARG A 101 9.83 2.16 -3.75
C ARG A 101 10.86 1.10 -3.30
N ALA A 102 10.46 0.16 -2.45
CA ALA A 102 11.32 -0.84 -1.83
C ALA A 102 10.94 -2.28 -2.22
N ALA A 103 10.37 -2.47 -3.42
CA ALA A 103 10.42 -3.77 -4.09
C ALA A 103 11.83 -4.07 -4.66
N ASP A 104 12.73 -3.06 -4.74
CA ASP A 104 14.07 -3.18 -5.34
C ASP A 104 15.24 -3.06 -4.35
N ARG A 105 15.06 -3.32 -3.06
CA ARG A 105 16.19 -3.36 -2.12
C ARG A 105 16.37 -4.75 -1.52
N PRO A 106 17.06 -5.68 -2.22
CA PRO A 106 17.60 -6.84 -1.56
C PRO A 106 18.69 -6.35 -0.60
N ASN A 107 18.67 -6.84 0.63
CA ASN A 107 19.72 -6.68 1.62
C ASN A 107 19.89 -5.26 2.23
N MET A 108 19.20 -5.02 3.34
CA MET A 108 19.73 -4.17 4.41
C MET A 108 19.83 -5.03 5.67
N GLY A 109 20.73 -6.01 5.60
CA GLY A 109 21.37 -6.57 6.78
C GLY A 109 22.28 -5.50 7.39
N ILE A 110 22.26 -5.47 8.72
CA ILE A 110 23.11 -4.75 9.67
C ILE A 110 24.49 -4.38 9.12
N GLY A 111 24.87 -3.11 9.27
CA GLY A 111 26.27 -2.66 9.21
C GLY A 111 26.81 -2.43 7.81
N GLY A 112 27.07 -1.15 7.49
CA GLY A 112 27.86 -0.82 6.32
C GLY A 112 29.23 -1.48 6.41
N ILE A 113 29.59 -2.22 5.35
CA ILE A 113 30.89 -2.33 4.67
C ILE A 113 30.70 -3.44 3.62
N THR A 114 30.72 -3.07 2.34
CA THR A 114 30.86 -4.03 1.23
C THR A 114 32.34 -4.09 0.85
N PRO A 115 33.04 -5.22 0.99
CA PRO A 115 34.41 -5.29 0.51
C PRO A 115 34.41 -5.43 -1.02
N ALA A 116 35.26 -4.66 -1.67
CA ALA A 116 35.55 -4.81 -3.09
C ALA A 116 36.18 -6.20 -3.32
N ARG A 117 35.63 -6.97 -4.27
CA ARG A 117 36.32 -8.15 -4.81
C ARG A 117 37.08 -7.73 -6.05
N ASN A 118 38.38 -7.99 -6.03
CA ASN A 118 39.23 -8.11 -7.22
C ASN A 118 38.82 -9.36 -8.02
#